data_AF-A0A5C6QTR8-F1
#
_entry.id   AF-A0A5C6QTR8-F1
#
_cell.length_a   1.000
_cell.length_b   1.000
_cell.length_c   1.000
_cell.angle_alpha   90.00
_cell.angle_beta   90.00
_cell.angle_gamma   90.00
#
_symmetry.space_group_name_H-M   'P 1'
#
loop_
_entity.id
_entity.type
_entity.pdbx_description
1 polymer ?
#
loop_
_entity_poly.entity_id
_entity_poly.type
_entity_poly.pdbx_seq_one_letter_code
_entity_poly.pdbx_strand_id
1 'polypeptide(L)'
;MTQVIWQDSYSIGINTIDTQHKQLFDIMNKIYVASEDDSDIDVIMPLFDELQDYTKYHFDEEEQYFTTLSQGSIEKHKSEHQFFIDELDKIKQQSLRIGTISLELLYFLNDWLVNHIQVEDPKYLDHENIS
;
A
#
# COMPACT_ATOMS: atom_id res chain seq x y z
N MET A 1 7.29 -13.92 -6.92
CA MET A 1 6.71 -12.60 -7.27
C MET A 1 7.70 -11.88 -8.17
N THR A 2 7.32 -10.78 -8.78
CA THR A 2 8.24 -9.85 -9.44
C THR A 2 7.93 -8.45 -8.97
N GLN A 3 8.87 -7.53 -9.11
CA GLN A 3 8.63 -6.13 -8.84
C GLN A 3 7.36 -5.63 -9.53
N VAL A 4 6.57 -4.81 -8.84
CA VAL A 4 5.41 -4.13 -9.41
C VAL A 4 5.89 -2.90 -10.15
N ILE A 5 5.83 -2.94 -11.47
CA ILE A 5 6.14 -1.78 -12.31
C ILE A 5 4.84 -1.03 -12.55
N TRP A 6 4.85 0.27 -12.25
CA TRP A 6 3.69 1.14 -12.52
C TRP A 6 3.22 1.03 -13.97
N GLN A 7 1.93 0.90 -14.15
CA GLN A 7 1.21 0.89 -15.41
C GLN A 7 0.05 1.89 -15.31
N ASP A 8 -0.36 2.47 -16.44
CA ASP A 8 -1.46 3.43 -16.47
C ASP A 8 -2.80 2.83 -15.97
N SER A 9 -2.93 1.51 -15.97
CA SER A 9 -4.07 0.78 -15.39
C SER A 9 -4.18 0.85 -13.86
N TYR A 10 -3.14 1.30 -13.15
CA TYR A 10 -3.20 1.59 -11.71
C TYR A 10 -3.61 3.04 -11.42
N SER A 11 -3.66 3.90 -12.44
CA SER A 11 -4.08 5.28 -12.27
C SER A 11 -5.56 5.34 -11.98
N ILE A 12 -5.91 6.10 -10.95
CA ILE A 12 -7.30 6.43 -10.62
C ILE A 12 -7.67 7.84 -11.13
N GLY A 13 -6.78 8.47 -11.91
CA GLY A 13 -7.00 9.79 -12.52
C GLY A 13 -6.76 10.97 -11.58
N ILE A 14 -6.27 10.74 -10.36
CA ILE A 14 -5.96 11.78 -9.38
C ILE A 14 -4.46 11.84 -9.20
N ASN A 15 -3.82 12.83 -9.81
CA ASN A 15 -2.36 12.91 -9.90
C ASN A 15 -1.64 12.81 -8.54
N THR A 16 -2.20 13.40 -7.47
CA THR A 16 -1.62 13.32 -6.12
C THR A 16 -1.66 11.89 -5.58
N ILE A 17 -2.80 11.22 -5.67
CA ILE A 17 -2.99 9.84 -5.20
C ILE A 17 -2.18 8.87 -6.05
N ASP A 18 -2.19 9.01 -7.38
CA ASP A 18 -1.37 8.20 -8.29
C ASP A 18 0.14 8.33 -7.99
N THR A 19 0.58 9.53 -7.56
CA THR A 19 1.98 9.74 -7.14
C THR A 19 2.29 8.99 -5.85
N GLN A 20 1.33 8.96 -4.91
CA GLN A 20 1.47 8.20 -3.66
C GLN A 20 1.48 6.69 -3.93
N HIS A 21 0.60 6.18 -4.81
CA HIS A 21 0.61 4.77 -5.20
C HIS A 21 1.94 4.32 -5.81
N LYS A 22 2.51 5.14 -6.71
CA LYS A 22 3.85 4.89 -7.27
C LYS A 22 4.90 4.77 -6.18
N GLN A 23 4.89 5.69 -5.22
CA GLN A 23 5.85 5.67 -4.11
C GLN A 23 5.66 4.43 -3.23
N LEU A 24 4.42 3.98 -2.95
CA LEU A 24 4.16 2.74 -2.23
C LEU A 24 4.73 1.51 -2.97
N PHE A 25 4.50 1.42 -4.28
CA PHE A 25 5.09 0.34 -5.08
C PHE A 25 6.61 0.41 -5.09
N ASP A 26 7.21 1.60 -5.19
CA ASP A 26 8.66 1.76 -5.15
C ASP A 26 9.26 1.29 -3.81
N ILE A 27 8.63 1.62 -2.68
CA ILE A 27 9.07 1.14 -1.36
C ILE A 27 8.92 -0.38 -1.26
N MET A 28 7.77 -0.93 -1.66
CA MET A 28 7.53 -2.38 -1.66
C MET A 28 8.55 -3.12 -2.52
N ASN A 29 8.89 -2.57 -3.70
CA ASN A 29 9.91 -3.12 -4.58
C ASN A 29 11.31 -3.10 -3.97
N LYS A 30 11.68 -2.06 -3.22
CA LYS A 30 12.97 -2.02 -2.50
C LYS A 30 13.04 -3.11 -1.42
N ILE A 31 11.95 -3.30 -0.67
CA ILE A 31 11.85 -4.37 0.34
C ILE A 31 11.97 -5.74 -0.33
N TYR A 32 11.27 -5.96 -1.44
CA TYR A 32 11.34 -7.20 -2.20
C TYR A 32 12.77 -7.50 -2.68
N VAL A 33 13.45 -6.52 -3.29
CA VAL A 33 14.85 -6.69 -3.75
C VAL A 33 15.78 -7.01 -2.59
N ALA A 34 15.71 -6.26 -1.49
CA ALA A 34 16.53 -6.53 -0.32
C ALA A 34 16.27 -7.93 0.27
N SER A 35 15.03 -8.41 0.20
CA SER A 35 14.64 -9.74 0.66
C SER A 35 15.14 -10.85 -0.28
N GLU A 36 15.10 -10.65 -1.59
CA GLU A 36 15.65 -11.60 -2.58
C GLU A 36 17.18 -11.68 -2.54
N ASP A 37 17.85 -10.58 -2.20
CA ASP A 37 19.30 -10.51 -2.03
C ASP A 37 19.77 -11.12 -0.68
N ASP A 38 18.87 -11.75 0.09
CA ASP A 38 19.12 -12.26 1.45
C ASP A 38 19.77 -11.21 2.38
N SER A 39 19.37 -9.94 2.23
CA SER A 39 19.92 -8.85 3.05
C SER A 39 19.57 -9.04 4.52
N ASP A 40 20.46 -8.56 5.39
CA ASP A 40 20.23 -8.58 6.83
C ASP A 40 18.95 -7.84 7.21
N ILE A 41 18.29 -8.31 8.26
CA ILE A 41 17.06 -7.69 8.77
C ILE A 41 17.25 -6.20 9.09
N ASP A 42 18.44 -5.79 9.53
CA ASP A 42 18.79 -4.39 9.82
C ASP A 42 18.80 -3.49 8.57
N VAL A 43 18.91 -4.06 7.37
CA VAL A 43 18.77 -3.36 6.08
C VAL A 43 17.30 -3.27 5.66
N ILE A 44 16.53 -4.34 5.93
CA ILE A 44 15.12 -4.45 5.51
C ILE A 44 14.21 -3.62 6.41
N MET A 45 14.43 -3.61 7.72
CA MET A 45 13.52 -2.94 8.68
C MET A 45 13.38 -1.43 8.46
N PRO A 46 14.43 -0.65 8.14
CA PRO A 46 14.27 0.75 7.78
C PRO A 46 13.36 0.98 6.56
N LEU A 47 13.41 0.10 5.55
CA LEU A 47 12.52 0.16 4.39
C LEU A 47 11.07 -0.20 4.78
N PHE A 48 10.92 -1.15 5.71
CA PHE A 48 9.61 -1.51 6.25
C PHE A 48 9.00 -0.39 7.11
N ASP A 49 9.83 0.33 7.86
CA ASP A 49 9.42 1.53 8.59
C ASP A 49 8.95 2.63 7.62
N GLU A 50 9.71 2.87 6.55
CA GLU A 50 9.32 3.77 5.46
C GLU A 50 7.97 3.37 4.84
N LEU A 51 7.75 2.06 4.60
CA LEU A 51 6.48 1.55 4.08
C LEU A 51 5.32 1.85 5.02
N GLN A 52 5.49 1.58 6.32
CA GLN A 52 4.43 1.79 7.32
C GLN A 52 4.05 3.27 7.44
N ASP A 53 5.04 4.15 7.53
CA ASP A 53 4.81 5.58 7.67
C ASP A 53 4.15 6.15 6.40
N TYR A 54 4.63 5.73 5.23
CA TYR A 54 4.08 6.20 3.96
C TYR A 54 2.67 5.66 3.69
N THR A 55 2.38 4.42 4.09
CA THR A 55 1.05 3.82 4.00
C THR A 55 0.04 4.61 4.83
N LYS A 56 0.38 4.95 6.09
CA LYS A 56 -0.50 5.75 6.95
C LYS A 56 -0.75 7.13 6.36
N TYR A 57 0.31 7.80 5.91
CA TYR A 57 0.20 9.10 5.24
C TYR A 57 -0.73 9.03 4.00
N HIS A 58 -0.52 8.05 3.13
CA HIS A 58 -1.34 7.88 1.94
C HIS A 58 -2.81 7.63 2.27
N PHE A 59 -3.10 6.69 3.19
CA PHE A 59 -4.47 6.39 3.60
C PHE A 59 -5.15 7.58 4.26
N ASP A 60 -4.45 8.35 5.09
CA ASP A 60 -5.00 9.57 5.71
C ASP A 60 -5.37 10.64 4.66
N GLU A 61 -4.52 10.85 3.65
CA GLU A 61 -4.78 11.79 2.56
C GLU A 61 -5.92 11.31 1.65
N GLU A 62 -5.95 10.03 1.34
CA GLU A 62 -6.98 9.41 0.53
C GLU A 62 -8.35 9.45 1.20
N GLU A 63 -8.43 9.08 2.48
CA GLU A 63 -9.67 9.16 3.25
C GLU A 63 -10.22 10.58 3.31
N GLN A 64 -9.35 11.57 3.51
CA GLN A 64 -9.74 12.97 3.46
C GLN A 64 -10.30 13.32 2.08
N TYR A 65 -9.59 12.94 1.01
CA TYR A 65 -9.99 13.23 -0.36
C TYR A 65 -11.32 12.56 -0.72
N PHE A 66 -11.47 11.26 -0.48
CA PHE A 66 -12.70 10.51 -0.76
C PHE A 66 -13.87 10.94 0.11
N THR A 67 -13.64 11.39 1.35
CA THR A 67 -14.70 12.03 2.15
C THR A 67 -15.25 13.28 1.46
N THR A 68 -14.41 14.05 0.76
CA THR A 68 -14.88 15.25 0.03
C THR A 68 -15.64 14.92 -1.26
N LEU A 69 -15.36 13.77 -1.88
CA LEU A 69 -16.01 13.34 -3.11
C LEU A 69 -17.28 12.53 -2.87
N SER A 70 -17.32 11.71 -1.81
CA SER A 70 -18.39 10.73 -1.65
C SER A 70 -19.68 11.37 -1.12
N GLN A 71 -20.80 11.07 -1.76
CA GLN A 71 -22.14 11.29 -1.18
C GLN A 71 -22.54 10.18 -0.19
N GLY A 72 -21.68 9.16 -0.03
CA GLY A 72 -21.88 7.96 0.78
C GLY A 72 -20.93 7.86 1.97
N SER A 73 -20.93 6.69 2.61
CA SER A 73 -20.01 6.40 3.72
C SER A 73 -18.73 5.75 3.22
N ILE A 74 -17.57 6.22 3.70
CA ILE A 74 -16.26 5.63 3.40
C ILE A 74 -15.78 4.66 4.50
N GLU A 75 -16.63 4.32 5.47
CA GLU A 75 -16.22 3.50 6.63
C GLU A 75 -15.74 2.10 6.25
N LYS A 76 -16.25 1.53 5.14
CA LYS A 76 -15.73 0.26 4.59
C LYS A 76 -14.27 0.44 4.16
N HIS A 77 -13.96 1.51 3.43
CA HIS A 77 -12.61 1.84 2.96
C HIS A 77 -11.63 1.97 4.13
N LYS A 78 -12.01 2.76 5.14
CA LYS A 78 -11.21 2.92 6.37
C LYS A 78 -10.94 1.60 7.09
N SER A 79 -11.93 0.69 7.10
CA SER A 79 -11.75 -0.62 7.72
C SER A 79 -10.74 -1.49 6.96
N GLU A 80 -10.67 -1.36 5.64
CA GLU A 80 -9.68 -2.04 4.79
C GLU A 80 -8.29 -1.45 5.00
N HIS A 81 -8.16 -0.12 5.08
CA HIS A 81 -6.93 0.56 5.46
C HIS A 81 -6.40 0.10 6.82
N GLN A 82 -7.27 0.11 7.84
CA GLN A 82 -6.89 -0.33 9.18
C GLN A 82 -6.44 -1.79 9.21
N PHE A 83 -7.13 -2.66 8.46
CA PHE A 83 -6.72 -4.05 8.30
C PHE A 83 -5.29 -4.15 7.73
N PHE A 84 -4.97 -3.39 6.69
CA PHE A 84 -3.65 -3.43 6.07
C PHE A 84 -2.54 -2.90 7.01
N ILE A 85 -2.83 -1.83 7.76
CA ILE A 85 -1.91 -1.30 8.79
C ILE A 85 -1.63 -2.37 9.86
N ASP A 86 -2.68 -3.05 10.33
CA ASP A 86 -2.54 -4.11 11.35
C ASP A 86 -1.70 -5.29 10.82
N GLU A 87 -1.86 -5.66 9.55
CA GLU A 87 -1.05 -6.71 8.92
C GLU A 87 0.42 -6.29 8.77
N LEU A 88 0.70 -5.04 8.39
CA LEU A 88 2.06 -4.51 8.38
C LEU A 88 2.71 -4.61 9.78
N ASP A 89 2.00 -4.19 10.82
CA ASP A 89 2.50 -4.26 12.20
C ASP A 89 2.78 -5.70 12.65
N LYS A 90 1.88 -6.65 12.33
CA LYS A 90 2.08 -8.08 12.62
C LYS A 90 3.31 -8.63 11.92
N ILE A 91 3.47 -8.34 10.64
CA ILE A 91 4.60 -8.82 9.81
C ILE A 91 5.91 -8.26 10.35
N LYS A 92 5.96 -6.96 10.68
CA LYS A 92 7.14 -6.33 11.29
C LYS A 92 7.53 -6.99 12.61
N GLN A 93 6.59 -7.15 13.54
CA GLN A 93 6.85 -7.79 14.83
C GLN A 93 7.32 -9.23 14.70
N GLN A 94 6.72 -9.99 13.79
CA GLN A 94 7.17 -11.35 13.49
C GLN A 94 8.59 -11.35 12.91
N SER A 95 8.88 -10.46 11.96
CA SER A 95 10.16 -10.39 11.27
C SER A 95 11.31 -10.05 12.23
N LEU A 96 11.09 -9.08 13.12
CA LEU A 96 12.05 -8.74 14.19
C LEU A 96 12.31 -9.90 15.15
N ARG A 97 11.29 -10.72 15.45
CA ARG A 97 11.44 -11.88 16.35
C ARG A 97 12.24 -13.01 15.70
N ILE A 98 12.08 -13.24 14.41
CA ILE A 98 12.73 -14.35 13.68
C ILE A 98 14.05 -13.93 13.02
N GLY A 99 14.33 -12.63 12.90
CA GLY A 99 15.54 -12.09 12.29
C GLY A 99 15.55 -12.16 10.76
N THR A 100 14.39 -12.30 10.13
CA THR A 100 14.23 -12.36 8.67
C THR A 100 12.80 -11.96 8.30
N ILE A 101 12.54 -11.65 7.03
CA ILE A 101 11.21 -11.34 6.51
C ILE A 101 10.69 -12.49 5.66
N SER A 102 9.40 -12.80 5.78
CA SER A 102 8.79 -13.85 4.96
C SER A 102 8.40 -13.31 3.59
N LEU A 103 8.96 -13.89 2.52
CA LEU A 103 8.56 -13.58 1.14
C LEU A 103 7.06 -13.82 0.91
N GLU A 104 6.48 -14.85 1.51
CA GLU A 104 5.04 -15.13 1.41
C GLU A 104 4.19 -13.98 1.98
N LEU A 105 4.64 -13.38 3.09
CA LEU A 105 3.95 -12.24 3.70
C LEU A 105 4.12 -10.97 2.88
N LEU A 106 5.29 -10.77 2.25
CA LEU A 106 5.49 -9.68 1.30
C LEU A 106 4.60 -9.84 0.07
N TYR A 107 4.40 -11.07 -0.42
CA TYR A 107 3.50 -11.35 -1.54
C TYR A 107 2.06 -11.00 -1.18
N PHE A 108 1.63 -11.40 0.01
CA PHE A 108 0.32 -11.03 0.54
C PHE A 108 0.13 -9.51 0.60
N LEU A 109 1.09 -8.76 1.14
CA LEU A 109 0.98 -7.30 1.25
C LEU A 109 0.86 -6.63 -0.12
N ASN A 110 1.66 -7.06 -1.07
CA ASN A 110 1.65 -6.48 -2.40
C ASN A 110 0.41 -6.86 -3.20
N ASP A 111 -0.04 -8.10 -3.13
CA ASP A 111 -1.28 -8.54 -3.79
C ASP A 111 -2.48 -7.77 -3.23
N TRP A 112 -2.52 -7.57 -1.90
CA TRP A 112 -3.53 -6.74 -1.27
C TRP A 112 -3.46 -5.30 -1.78
N LEU A 113 -2.28 -4.68 -1.80
CA LEU A 113 -2.11 -3.29 -2.21
C LEU A 113 -2.49 -3.07 -3.68
N VAL A 114 -2.04 -3.95 -4.57
CA VAL A 114 -2.40 -3.89 -6.01
C VAL A 114 -3.91 -4.04 -6.19
N ASN A 115 -4.53 -5.00 -5.51
CA ASN A 115 -5.98 -5.18 -5.60
C ASN A 115 -6.74 -3.99 -5.03
N HIS A 116 -6.31 -3.44 -3.90
CA HIS A 116 -6.93 -2.27 -3.28
C HIS A 116 -6.92 -1.09 -4.25
N ILE A 117 -5.74 -0.76 -4.79
CA ILE A 117 -5.55 0.34 -5.75
C ILE A 117 -6.39 0.16 -7.02
N GLN A 118 -6.48 -1.06 -7.54
CA GLN A 118 -7.19 -1.30 -8.80
C GLN A 118 -8.70 -1.46 -8.65
N VAL A 119 -9.18 -1.88 -7.48
CA VAL A 119 -10.55 -2.39 -7.32
C VAL A 119 -11.33 -1.65 -6.25
N GLU A 120 -10.69 -1.22 -5.16
CA GLU A 120 -11.36 -0.54 -4.05
C GLU A 120 -11.35 0.97 -4.25
N ASP A 121 -10.19 1.61 -4.47
CA ASP A 121 -10.07 3.07 -4.60
C ASP A 121 -10.99 3.65 -5.71
N PRO A 122 -11.08 3.05 -6.91
CA PRO A 122 -11.93 3.60 -7.97
C PRO A 122 -13.42 3.65 -7.62
N LYS A 123 -13.89 2.86 -6.63
CA LYS A 123 -15.29 2.86 -6.21
C LYS A 123 -15.70 4.15 -5.49
N TYR A 124 -14.73 4.92 -5.01
CA TYR A 124 -14.98 6.18 -4.31
C TYR A 124 -14.78 7.41 -5.21
N LEU A 125 -14.47 7.18 -6.48
CA LEU A 125 -14.45 8.19 -7.51
C LEU A 125 -15.85 8.35 -8.08
N ASP A 126 -16.44 9.52 -7.83
CA ASP A 126 -17.80 9.85 -8.20
C ASP A 126 -18.04 9.58 -9.70
N HIS A 127 -18.99 8.70 -10.03
CA HIS A 127 -19.28 8.30 -11.41
C HIS A 127 -19.93 9.42 -12.26
N GLU A 128 -20.18 10.61 -11.71
CA GLU A 128 -20.96 11.67 -12.37
C GLU A 128 -20.16 12.80 -13.03
N ASN A 129 -18.82 12.80 -13.04
CA ASN A 129 -18.04 13.87 -13.69
C ASN A 129 -16.97 13.38 -14.66
N ILE A 130 -17.27 12.35 -15.46
CA ILE A 130 -16.63 12.21 -16.77
C ILE A 130 -17.57 12.85 -17.80
N SER A 131 -17.50 14.18 -17.89
CA SER A 131 -18.06 14.96 -19.00
C SER A 131 -17.05 15.09 -20.12
#